data_AF-A0A0U0T0J6-F1
#
_entry.id   AF-A0A0U0T0J6-F1
#
_cell.length_a   1.000
_cell.length_b   1.000
_cell.length_c   1.000
_cell.angle_alpha   90.00
_cell.angle_beta   90.00
_cell.angle_gamma   90.00
#
_symmetry.space_group_name_H-M   'P 1'
#
loop_
_entity.id
_entity.type
_entity.pdbx_description
1 polymer ?
#
loop_
_entity_poly.entity_id
_entity_poly.type
_entity_poly.pdbx_seq_one_letter_code
_entity_poly.pdbx_strand_id
1 'polypeptide(L)'
;MTTIPPEDIPGQFSRANDVIAAATGRTPTLYRPAGGLSNDAVRQAAAKVGQAEILWDVIPFDWINDSNTAATRHMLMTQIKPGSVVLFHDTYSSTVDVVYQFIPVLKANGYRLVTVSELLGPRAPGSSYGSRENGPPVNELRDIPASEIPPLPNTSSPKPMPNFPITDIAGQNSGGPNNGA
;
A
#
# COMPACT_ATOMS: atom_id res chain seq x y z
N MET A 1 10.61 9.05 -6.83
CA MET A 1 10.74 10.43 -6.29
C MET A 1 12.15 10.75 -5.81
N THR A 2 12.94 9.79 -5.31
CA THR A 2 14.35 10.05 -4.92
C THR A 2 15.33 10.13 -6.10
N THR A 3 14.89 9.73 -7.29
CA THR A 3 15.69 9.66 -8.53
C THR A 3 15.32 10.73 -9.56
N ILE A 4 14.38 11.63 -9.21
CA ILE A 4 14.02 12.78 -10.06
C ILE A 4 14.75 14.03 -9.54
N PRO A 5 14.96 15.06 -10.37
CA PRO A 5 15.53 16.33 -9.91
C PRO A 5 14.72 16.93 -8.75
N PRO A 6 15.37 17.47 -7.69
CA PRO A 6 14.68 18.02 -6.52
C PRO A 6 13.62 19.09 -6.84
N GLU A 7 13.86 19.88 -7.88
CA GLU A 7 12.96 20.92 -8.40
C GLU A 7 11.65 20.36 -8.97
N ASP A 8 11.63 19.11 -9.41
CA ASP A 8 10.45 18.45 -9.98
C ASP A 8 9.54 17.84 -8.89
N ILE A 9 10.09 17.60 -7.69
CA ILE A 9 9.37 16.96 -6.58
C ILE A 9 8.08 17.73 -6.21
N PRO A 10 8.09 19.07 -6.02
CA PRO A 10 6.87 19.80 -5.68
C PRO A 10 5.77 19.66 -6.76
N GLY A 11 6.16 19.60 -8.03
CA GLY A 11 5.23 19.44 -9.15
C GLY A 11 4.52 18.08 -9.16
N GLN A 12 5.17 17.04 -8.65
CA GLN A 12 4.53 15.72 -8.47
C GLN A 12 3.41 15.79 -7.42
N PHE A 13 3.68 16.45 -6.30
CA PHE A 13 2.69 16.63 -5.23
C PHE A 13 1.53 17.52 -5.66
N SER A 14 1.79 18.67 -6.30
CA SER A 14 0.72 19.58 -6.72
C SER A 14 -0.22 18.94 -7.73
N ARG A 15 0.32 18.33 -8.80
CA ARG A 15 -0.51 17.67 -9.82
C ARG A 15 -1.34 16.53 -9.25
N ALA A 16 -0.76 15.69 -8.39
CA ALA A 16 -1.48 14.61 -7.73
C ALA A 16 -2.60 15.15 -6.83
N ASN A 17 -2.33 16.20 -6.05
CA ASN A 17 -3.33 16.82 -5.18
C ASN A 17 -4.47 17.44 -5.97
N ASP A 18 -4.17 18.12 -7.08
CA ASP A 18 -5.17 18.76 -7.92
C ASP A 18 -6.12 17.73 -8.53
N VAL A 19 -5.59 16.63 -9.10
CA VAL A 19 -6.45 15.59 -9.71
C VAL A 19 -7.25 14.81 -8.67
N ILE A 20 -6.68 14.54 -7.49
CA ILE A 20 -7.42 13.86 -6.41
C ILE A 20 -8.51 14.79 -5.85
N ALA A 21 -8.21 16.08 -5.65
CA ALA A 21 -9.18 17.05 -5.17
C ALA A 21 -10.31 17.25 -6.19
N ALA A 22 -9.99 17.34 -7.49
CA ALA A 22 -11.00 17.44 -8.55
C ALA A 22 -11.92 16.21 -8.60
N ALA A 23 -11.37 15.01 -8.42
CA ALA A 23 -12.15 13.76 -8.48
C ALA A 23 -12.97 13.48 -7.21
N THR A 24 -12.50 13.92 -6.04
CA THR A 24 -13.05 13.48 -4.74
C THR A 24 -13.58 14.62 -3.86
N GLY A 25 -13.31 15.87 -4.22
CA GLY A 25 -13.59 17.05 -3.39
C GLY A 25 -12.68 17.19 -2.15
N ARG A 26 -11.62 16.36 -2.03
CA ARG A 26 -10.73 16.32 -0.86
C ARG A 26 -9.26 16.40 -1.28
N THR A 27 -8.53 17.30 -0.64
CA THR A 27 -7.07 17.33 -0.74
C THR A 27 -6.48 16.27 0.22
N PRO A 28 -5.58 15.39 -0.23
CA PRO A 28 -4.98 14.39 0.64
C PRO A 28 -4.09 15.04 1.72
N THR A 29 -4.12 14.50 2.93
CA THR A 29 -3.23 14.87 4.05
C THR A 29 -2.13 13.85 4.29
N LEU A 30 -2.15 12.74 3.56
CA LEU A 30 -1.19 11.65 3.64
C LEU A 30 -0.69 11.33 2.23
N TYR A 31 0.56 10.87 2.11
CA TYR A 31 1.11 10.35 0.87
C TYR A 31 1.93 9.08 1.12
N ARG A 32 2.09 8.28 0.07
CA ARG A 32 3.02 7.15 0.05
C ARG A 32 3.92 7.30 -1.18
N PRO A 33 5.25 7.35 -1.02
CA PRO A 33 6.16 7.46 -2.15
C PRO A 33 6.19 6.14 -2.94
N ALA A 34 6.33 6.25 -4.26
CA ALA A 34 6.48 5.08 -5.14
C ALA A 34 7.64 4.19 -4.67
N GLY A 35 7.37 2.88 -4.55
CA GLY A 35 8.32 1.88 -4.05
C GLY A 35 8.77 2.07 -2.59
N GLY A 36 8.13 2.97 -1.83
CA GLY A 36 8.58 3.39 -0.50
C GLY A 36 9.83 4.28 -0.52
N LEU A 37 10.30 4.71 -1.70
CA LEU A 37 11.56 5.43 -1.84
C LEU A 37 11.41 6.91 -1.45
N SER A 38 12.00 7.27 -0.32
CA SER A 38 11.92 8.61 0.27
C SER A 38 13.24 9.10 0.83
N ASN A 39 13.42 10.42 0.84
CA ASN A 39 14.52 11.12 1.48
C ASN A 39 14.03 12.46 2.07
N ASP A 40 14.92 13.23 2.67
CA ASP A 40 14.55 14.50 3.31
C ASP A 40 13.96 15.52 2.32
N ALA A 41 14.46 15.58 1.08
CA ALA A 41 13.92 16.49 0.07
C ALA A 41 12.47 16.16 -0.27
N VAL A 42 12.13 14.86 -0.41
CA VAL A 42 10.74 14.41 -0.66
C VAL A 42 9.84 14.77 0.53
N ARG A 43 10.27 14.48 1.75
CA ARG A 43 9.48 14.78 2.96
C ARG A 43 9.28 16.27 3.18
N GLN A 44 10.29 17.10 2.90
CA GLN A 44 10.18 18.55 2.97
C GLN A 44 9.21 19.11 1.93
N ALA A 45 9.20 18.56 0.72
CA ALA A 45 8.21 18.94 -0.29
C ALA A 45 6.79 18.56 0.13
N ALA A 46 6.59 17.35 0.67
CA ALA A 46 5.31 16.91 1.23
C ALA A 46 4.84 17.81 2.38
N ALA A 47 5.76 18.23 3.27
CA ALA A 47 5.45 19.12 4.38
C ALA A 47 4.86 20.46 3.91
N LYS A 48 5.39 21.02 2.81
CA LYS A 48 4.91 22.29 2.23
C LYS A 48 3.47 22.21 1.71
N VAL A 49 3.00 21.02 1.35
CA VAL A 49 1.61 20.77 0.94
C VAL A 49 0.75 20.13 2.03
N GLY A 50 1.24 20.13 3.28
CA GLY A 50 0.48 19.66 4.44
C GLY A 50 0.35 18.14 4.54
N GLN A 51 1.24 17.37 3.90
CA GLN A 51 1.16 15.91 3.87
C GLN A 51 2.20 15.21 4.74
N ALA A 52 1.81 14.09 5.34
CA ALA A 52 2.69 13.17 6.05
C ALA A 52 2.90 11.86 5.26
N GLU A 53 4.09 11.27 5.42
CA GLU A 53 4.46 10.01 4.76
C GLU A 53 3.95 8.80 5.52
N ILE A 54 3.31 7.88 4.78
CA ILE A 54 2.84 6.59 5.29
C ILE A 54 3.44 5.46 4.45
N LEU A 55 4.34 4.69 5.07
CA LEU A 55 4.80 3.41 4.53
C LEU A 55 3.90 2.28 5.03
N TRP A 56 4.48 1.23 5.58
CA TRP A 56 3.78 0.03 6.06
C TRP A 56 4.61 -0.67 7.13
N ASP A 57 3.97 -1.60 7.84
CA ASP A 57 4.58 -2.52 8.79
C ASP A 57 4.67 -3.95 8.22
N VAL A 58 3.74 -4.30 7.32
CA VAL A 58 3.59 -5.64 6.76
C VAL A 58 3.58 -5.60 5.23
N ILE A 59 4.49 -6.37 4.64
CA ILE A 59 4.62 -6.63 3.21
C ILE A 59 4.26 -8.08 2.94
N PRO A 60 3.13 -8.36 2.28
CA PRO A 60 2.72 -9.71 1.93
C PRO A 60 3.20 -10.13 0.54
N PHE A 61 3.91 -9.24 -0.18
CA PHE A 61 4.46 -9.48 -1.51
C PHE A 61 3.40 -9.96 -2.53
N ASP A 62 2.19 -9.42 -2.44
CA ASP A 62 1.05 -9.80 -3.27
C ASP A 62 1.35 -9.67 -4.78
N TRP A 63 2.11 -8.65 -5.18
CA TRP A 63 2.52 -8.45 -6.58
C TRP A 63 3.52 -9.48 -7.12
N ILE A 64 4.35 -10.08 -6.27
CA ILE A 64 5.28 -11.17 -6.65
C ILE A 64 4.57 -12.52 -6.59
N ASN A 65 3.64 -12.66 -5.65
CA ASN A 65 2.93 -13.88 -5.34
C ASN A 65 1.58 -13.98 -6.06
N ASP A 66 1.39 -13.29 -7.19
CA ASP A 66 0.12 -13.24 -7.92
C ASP A 66 -0.40 -14.65 -8.30
N SER A 67 0.52 -15.58 -8.59
CA SER A 67 0.21 -16.99 -8.86
C SER A 67 0.26 -17.91 -7.64
N ASN A 68 0.64 -17.40 -6.46
CA ASN A 68 0.82 -18.16 -5.22
C ASN A 68 0.27 -17.40 -4.01
N THR A 69 -1.05 -17.25 -3.97
CA THR A 69 -1.78 -16.58 -2.87
C THR A 69 -1.51 -17.18 -1.49
N ALA A 70 -1.11 -18.44 -1.41
CA ALA A 70 -0.71 -19.08 -0.15
C ALA A 70 0.54 -18.44 0.46
N ALA A 71 1.50 -17.98 -0.37
CA ALA A 71 2.68 -17.25 0.11
C ALA A 71 2.29 -15.87 0.68
N THR A 72 1.40 -15.14 0.00
CA THR A 72 0.81 -13.88 0.51
C THR A 72 0.12 -14.11 1.84
N ARG A 73 -0.75 -15.12 1.93
CA ARG A 73 -1.44 -15.49 3.16
C ARG A 73 -0.48 -15.84 4.29
N HIS A 74 0.58 -16.59 4.01
CA HIS A 74 1.60 -16.95 4.99
C HIS A 74 2.25 -15.69 5.59
N MET A 75 2.59 -14.70 4.77
CA MET A 75 3.14 -13.44 5.26
C MET A 75 2.15 -12.69 6.17
N LEU A 76 0.86 -12.68 5.84
CA LEU A 76 -0.17 -12.06 6.69
C LEU A 76 -0.27 -12.77 8.05
N MET A 77 -0.34 -14.10 8.06
CA MET A 77 -0.42 -14.90 9.29
C MET A 77 0.77 -14.68 10.23
N THR A 78 1.96 -14.51 9.66
CA THR A 78 3.20 -14.46 10.42
C THR A 78 3.60 -13.06 10.86
N GLN A 79 3.18 -12.01 10.15
CA GLN A 79 3.65 -10.63 10.38
C GLN A 79 2.63 -9.67 11.00
N ILE A 80 1.33 -9.94 10.89
CA ILE A 80 0.31 -9.02 11.43
C ILE A 80 0.31 -9.06 12.96
N LYS A 81 0.30 -7.87 13.55
CA LYS A 81 0.12 -7.60 14.99
C LYS A 81 -0.82 -6.40 15.19
N PRO A 82 -1.30 -6.13 16.41
CA PRO A 82 -2.09 -4.93 16.68
C PRO A 82 -1.37 -3.66 16.22
N GLY A 83 -2.08 -2.85 15.42
CA GLY A 83 -1.55 -1.60 14.87
C GLY A 83 -0.77 -1.72 13.55
N SER A 84 -0.72 -2.89 12.92
CA SER A 84 -0.09 -3.04 11.60
C SER A 84 -0.80 -2.24 10.50
N VAL A 85 -0.03 -1.48 9.72
CA VAL A 85 -0.40 -1.00 8.37
C VAL A 85 0.11 -2.01 7.35
N VAL A 86 -0.81 -2.63 6.59
CA VAL A 86 -0.47 -3.67 5.59
C VAL A 86 -0.43 -3.06 4.19
N LEU A 87 0.62 -3.36 3.42
CA LEU A 87 0.75 -2.99 2.01
C LEU A 87 0.05 -4.01 1.11
N PHE A 88 -0.84 -3.54 0.24
CA PHE A 88 -1.47 -4.33 -0.82
C PHE A 88 -1.60 -3.49 -2.09
N HIS A 89 -1.79 -4.16 -3.23
CA HIS A 89 -2.05 -3.56 -4.53
C HIS A 89 -3.38 -4.08 -5.10
N ASP A 90 -4.23 -3.18 -5.56
CA ASP A 90 -5.55 -3.49 -6.11
C ASP A 90 -5.53 -3.84 -7.61
N THR A 91 -4.36 -3.82 -8.23
CA THR A 91 -4.15 -4.20 -9.63
C THR A 91 -4.12 -5.72 -9.85
N TYR A 92 -4.10 -6.52 -8.78
CA TYR A 92 -4.01 -7.97 -8.85
C TYR A 92 -5.28 -8.61 -8.29
N SER A 93 -5.92 -9.43 -9.12
CA SER A 93 -7.10 -10.21 -8.75
C SER A 93 -6.89 -11.10 -7.52
N SER A 94 -5.71 -11.72 -7.47
CA SER A 94 -5.25 -12.60 -6.39
C SER A 94 -5.21 -11.87 -5.04
N THR A 95 -4.85 -10.58 -5.02
CA THR A 95 -4.87 -9.74 -3.81
C THR A 95 -6.29 -9.57 -3.30
N VAL A 96 -7.25 -9.30 -4.18
CA VAL A 96 -8.67 -9.15 -3.80
C VAL A 96 -9.19 -10.44 -3.17
N ASP A 97 -8.90 -11.58 -3.80
CA ASP A 97 -9.28 -12.92 -3.33
C ASP A 97 -8.69 -13.22 -1.94
N VAL A 98 -7.40 -12.97 -1.75
CA VAL A 98 -6.73 -13.15 -0.46
C VAL A 98 -7.35 -12.26 0.62
N VAL A 99 -7.56 -10.97 0.34
CA VAL A 99 -8.15 -10.04 1.32
C VAL A 99 -9.56 -10.48 1.70
N TYR A 100 -10.39 -10.87 0.72
CA TYR A 100 -11.75 -11.35 0.96
C TYR A 100 -11.77 -12.56 1.91
N GLN A 101 -10.88 -13.54 1.69
CA GLN A 101 -10.78 -14.73 2.52
C GLN A 101 -10.08 -14.50 3.87
N PHE A 102 -9.22 -13.49 3.99
CA PHE A 102 -8.43 -13.23 5.19
C PHE A 102 -9.13 -12.31 6.20
N ILE A 103 -10.08 -11.47 5.76
CA ILE A 103 -10.87 -10.61 6.66
C ILE A 103 -11.56 -11.41 7.79
N PRO A 104 -12.20 -12.57 7.54
CA PRO A 104 -12.76 -13.40 8.60
C PRO A 104 -11.73 -13.86 9.63
N VAL A 105 -10.51 -14.19 9.20
CA VAL A 105 -9.40 -14.55 10.11
C VAL A 105 -9.08 -13.38 11.04
N LEU A 106 -8.93 -12.17 10.49
CA LEU A 106 -8.68 -10.96 11.29
C LEU A 106 -9.81 -10.69 12.29
N LYS A 107 -11.07 -10.81 11.86
CA LYS A 107 -12.23 -10.61 12.72
C LYS A 107 -12.30 -11.64 13.86
N ALA A 108 -12.02 -12.90 13.58
CA ALA A 108 -11.98 -13.96 14.60
C ALA A 108 -10.87 -13.73 15.65
N ASN A 109 -9.79 -13.05 15.26
CA ASN A 109 -8.71 -12.62 16.16
C ASN A 109 -8.98 -11.26 16.83
N GLY A 110 -10.20 -10.71 16.70
CA GLY A 110 -10.61 -9.48 17.38
C GLY A 110 -10.12 -8.18 16.72
N TYR A 111 -9.58 -8.24 15.51
CA TYR A 111 -9.14 -7.05 14.79
C TYR A 111 -10.32 -6.25 14.24
N ARG A 112 -10.14 -4.92 14.22
CA ARG A 112 -10.97 -3.99 13.45
C ARG A 112 -10.13 -3.44 12.32
N LEU A 113 -10.68 -3.48 11.11
CA LEU A 113 -10.07 -2.83 9.96
C LEU A 113 -10.54 -1.37 9.95
N VAL A 114 -9.57 -0.46 9.96
CA VAL A 114 -9.78 0.98 10.03
C VAL A 114 -8.92 1.67 8.99
N THR A 115 -9.19 2.94 8.73
CA THR A 115 -8.31 3.78 7.91
C THR A 115 -6.99 4.05 8.64
N VAL A 116 -5.95 4.41 7.87
CA VAL A 116 -4.67 4.84 8.46
C VAL A 116 -4.85 6.04 9.39
N SER A 117 -5.74 6.98 9.05
CA SER A 117 -6.02 8.16 9.86
C SER A 117 -6.70 7.82 11.19
N GLU A 118 -7.58 6.82 11.22
CA GLU A 118 -8.18 6.34 12.47
C GLU A 118 -7.16 5.59 13.34
N LEU A 119 -6.28 4.81 12.71
CA LEU A 119 -5.26 4.04 13.42
C LEU A 119 -4.17 4.92 14.05
N LEU A 120 -3.62 5.86 13.28
CA LEU A 120 -2.44 6.65 13.66
C LEU A 120 -2.78 8.04 14.19
N GLY A 121 -4.04 8.48 14.04
CA GLY A 121 -4.45 9.85 14.33
C GLY A 121 -3.85 10.88 13.37
N PRO A 122 -4.01 12.18 13.68
CA PRO A 122 -3.39 13.26 12.93
C PRO A 122 -1.86 13.11 12.87
N ARG A 123 -1.29 13.32 11.69
CA ARG A 123 0.15 13.25 11.44
C ARG A 123 0.69 14.63 11.12
N ALA A 124 1.83 14.98 11.71
CA ALA A 124 2.50 16.24 11.39
C ALA A 124 3.00 16.21 9.93
N PRO A 125 2.80 17.28 9.15
CA PRO A 125 3.35 17.36 7.79
C PRO A 125 4.87 17.11 7.77
N GLY A 126 5.34 16.35 6.79
CA GLY A 126 6.75 15.93 6.67
C GLY A 126 7.19 14.81 7.62
N SER A 127 6.35 14.39 8.58
CA SER A 127 6.63 13.20 9.38
C SER A 127 6.50 11.93 8.54
N SER A 128 7.11 10.84 9.01
CA SER A 128 7.03 9.52 8.38
C SER A 128 6.57 8.47 9.38
N TYR A 129 5.87 7.45 8.89
CA TYR A 129 5.45 6.27 9.64
C TYR A 129 5.79 5.00 8.84
N GLY A 130 6.19 3.95 9.55
CA GLY A 130 6.45 2.62 9.00
C GLY A 130 7.86 2.47 8.42
N SER A 131 8.07 1.37 7.70
CA SER A 131 9.35 1.03 7.07
C SER A 131 9.12 0.38 5.70
N ARG A 132 10.21 -0.02 5.03
CA ARG A 132 10.18 -0.79 3.78
C ARG A 132 10.49 -2.28 4.00
N GLU A 133 10.52 -2.72 5.25
CA GLU A 133 10.98 -4.06 5.61
C GLU A 133 10.00 -4.69 6.61
N ASN A 134 9.75 -5.98 6.42
CA ASN A 134 9.10 -6.74 7.47
C ASN A 134 10.06 -6.91 8.65
N GLY A 135 9.52 -6.76 9.86
CA GLY A 135 10.22 -7.19 11.06
C GLY A 135 10.34 -8.71 11.18
N PRO A 136 10.92 -9.21 12.28
CA PRO A 136 10.87 -10.63 12.60
C PRO A 136 9.40 -11.10 12.72
N PRO A 137 9.07 -12.33 12.29
CA PRO A 137 7.74 -12.90 12.45
C PRO A 137 7.24 -12.85 13.90
N VAL A 138 5.99 -12.45 14.08
CA VAL A 138 5.32 -12.37 15.38
C VAL A 138 4.43 -13.58 15.65
N ASN A 139 3.83 -14.17 14.60
CA ASN A 139 2.99 -15.37 14.67
C ASN A 139 1.85 -15.30 15.71
N GLU A 140 1.22 -14.13 15.86
CA GLU A 140 0.16 -13.91 16.87
C GLU A 140 -1.23 -14.33 16.38
N LEU A 141 -1.46 -14.37 15.06
CA LEU A 141 -2.76 -14.73 14.50
C LEU A 141 -3.04 -16.22 14.65
N ARG A 142 -4.27 -16.54 15.06
CA ARG A 142 -4.83 -17.89 15.03
C ARG A 142 -5.70 -18.06 13.81
N ASP A 143 -5.53 -19.17 13.11
CA ASP A 143 -6.34 -19.44 11.94
C ASP A 143 -7.78 -19.82 12.30
N ILE A 144 -8.69 -19.73 11.33
CA ILE A 144 -10.07 -20.24 11.45
C ILE A 144 -10.20 -21.57 10.70
N PRO A 145 -11.20 -22.41 11.04
CA PRO A 145 -11.48 -23.61 10.27
C PRO A 145 -11.69 -23.31 8.79
N ALA A 146 -11.21 -24.18 7.91
CA ALA A 146 -11.34 -23.99 6.45
C ALA A 146 -12.80 -23.85 5.98
N SER A 147 -13.74 -24.46 6.71
CA SER A 147 -15.19 -24.34 6.46
C SER A 147 -15.76 -22.95 6.73
N GLU A 148 -15.06 -22.12 7.50
CA GLU A 148 -15.46 -20.74 7.82
C GLU A 148 -14.83 -19.71 6.87
N ILE A 149 -13.90 -20.14 6.01
CA ILE A 149 -13.35 -19.29 4.96
C ILE A 149 -14.37 -19.20 3.83
N PRO A 150 -14.82 -18.00 3.44
CA PRO A 150 -15.81 -17.87 2.39
C PRO A 150 -15.24 -18.35 1.05
N PRO A 151 -16.06 -19.04 0.22
CA PRO A 151 -15.64 -19.39 -1.13
C PRO A 151 -15.44 -18.12 -1.95
N LEU A 152 -14.49 -18.15 -2.89
CA LEU A 152 -14.28 -17.04 -3.80
C LEU A 152 -15.52 -16.85 -4.69
N PRO A 153 -15.91 -15.60 -4.98
CA PRO A 153 -17.00 -15.35 -5.92
C PRO A 153 -16.62 -15.87 -7.32
N ASN A 154 -17.59 -16.42 -8.05
CA ASN A 154 -17.40 -16.91 -9.43
C ASN A 154 -17.18 -15.79 -10.46
N THR A 155 -16.99 -14.55 -10.02
CA THR A 155 -16.69 -13.41 -10.89
C THR A 155 -15.19 -13.40 -11.16
N SER A 156 -14.79 -13.64 -12.39
CA SER A 156 -13.40 -13.39 -12.81
C SER A 156 -13.05 -11.94 -12.50
N SER A 157 -12.00 -11.73 -11.74
CA SER A 157 -11.50 -10.39 -11.48
C SER A 157 -11.15 -9.68 -12.80
N PRO A 158 -11.27 -8.35 -12.84
CA PRO A 158 -10.85 -7.57 -14.00
C PRO A 158 -9.39 -7.87 -14.36
N LYS A 159 -9.06 -7.82 -15.66
CA LYS A 159 -7.66 -7.84 -16.07
C LYS A 159 -6.90 -6.70 -15.36
N PRO A 160 -5.67 -6.92 -14.89
CA PRO A 160 -4.84 -5.87 -14.32
C PRO A 160 -4.83 -4.65 -15.25
N MET A 161 -4.88 -3.44 -14.66
CA MET A 161 -4.74 -2.24 -15.47
C MET A 161 -3.40 -2.30 -16.24
N PRO A 162 -3.40 -1.96 -17.54
CA PRO A 162 -2.17 -1.91 -18.30
C PRO A 162 -1.23 -0.90 -17.67
N ASN A 163 0.06 -1.26 -17.64
CA ASN A 163 1.06 -0.39 -17.09
C ASN A 163 1.27 0.81 -18.02
N PHE A 164 0.80 2.00 -17.62
CA PHE A 164 1.01 3.20 -18.43
C PHE A 164 2.44 3.71 -18.25
N PRO A 165 3.16 4.01 -19.34
CA PRO A 165 4.50 4.57 -19.25
C PRO A 165 4.46 5.95 -18.59
N ILE A 166 5.43 6.24 -17.72
CA ILE A 166 5.67 7.60 -17.23
C ILE A 166 6.35 8.36 -18.36
N THR A 167 5.61 9.21 -19.06
CA THR A 167 6.09 9.94 -20.24
C THR A 167 6.58 11.34 -19.92
N ASP A 168 6.20 11.89 -18.76
CA ASP A 168 6.49 13.26 -18.34
C ASP A 168 7.78 13.37 -17.51
N ILE A 169 8.41 12.25 -17.14
CA ILE A 169 9.67 12.22 -16.39
C ILE A 169 10.63 11.20 -17.00
N ALA A 170 11.76 11.68 -17.52
CA ALA A 170 12.75 10.84 -18.18
C ALA A 170 13.31 9.75 -17.23
N GLY A 171 13.39 8.52 -17.74
CA GLY A 171 14.00 7.39 -17.02
C GLY A 171 13.19 6.85 -15.84
N GLN A 172 11.94 7.28 -15.67
CA GLN A 172 11.06 6.77 -14.62
C GLN A 172 10.12 5.67 -15.14
N ASN A 173 9.72 4.78 -14.23
CA ASN A 173 8.68 3.80 -14.46
C ASN A 173 7.73 3.76 -13.27
N SER A 174 6.56 3.16 -13.46
CA SER A 174 5.50 3.02 -12.46
C SER A 174 5.84 2.08 -11.30
N GLY A 175 6.95 1.34 -11.38
CA GLY A 175 7.32 0.28 -10.44
C GLY A 175 6.49 -1.01 -10.63
N GLY A 176 7.13 -2.16 -10.43
CA GLY A 176 6.50 -3.49 -10.54
C GLY A 176 7.51 -4.57 -10.93
N PRO A 177 7.12 -5.85 -11.00
CA PRO A 177 8.04 -6.93 -11.40
C PRO A 177 8.61 -6.76 -12.81
N ASN A 178 7.94 -5.97 -13.66
CA ASN A 178 8.35 -5.65 -15.02
C ASN A 178 9.03 -4.27 -15.11
N ASN A 179 10.05 -4.03 -14.30
CA ASN A 179 10.85 -2.80 -14.30
C ASN A 179 11.49 -2.49 -15.68
N GLY A 180 10.69 -1.98 -16.62
CA GLY A 180 11.15 -1.49 -17.93
C GLY A 180 11.82 -2.54 -18.82
N ALA A 181 11.15 -3.69 -19.04
CA ALA A 181 11.42 -4.49 -20.23
C ALA A 181 10.81 -3.80 -21.46
#